data_AF-A0A934FQ39-F1
#
_entry.id   AF-A0A934FQ39-F1
#
_cell.length_a   1.000
_cell.length_b   1.000
_cell.length_c   1.000
_cell.angle_alpha   90.00
_cell.angle_beta   90.00
_cell.angle_gamma   90.00
#
_symmetry.space_group_name_H-M   'P 1'
#
loop_
_entity.id
_entity.type
_entity.pdbx_description
1 polymer ?
#
loop_
_entity_poly.entity_id
_entity_poly.type
_entity_poly.pdbx_seq_one_letter_code
_entity_poly.pdbx_strand_id
1 'polypeptide(L)'
;VGDTEVWIYNSSFAQVGYDDDGGVGLFSEASAWLNPGTYFVNVEGFGAPNVGRYFLKIECAGGLPGFARLSGGCRGSNGNTPTVTVRNFEQALTGTTFVTDFVRLPANAPLAPLIGFSNTMTSGGIPLPFSLAGLGAPGCQLAVDPLVSLSALATSFGTYSFALSVPSTASLAGLVLYTQVLTIDPPANTFGLTSSDAGAMILGSRF
;
A
#
# COMPACT_ATOMS: atom_id res chain seq x y z
N VAL A 1 -20.93 35.86 2.70
CA VAL A 1 -20.58 34.56 2.12
C VAL A 1 -19.07 34.49 2.16
N GLY A 2 -18.49 33.38 2.59
CA GLY A 2 -17.02 33.26 2.60
C GLY A 2 -16.55 33.06 1.17
N ASP A 3 -15.46 33.74 0.83
CA ASP A 3 -14.87 33.78 -0.50
C ASP A 3 -13.37 33.80 -0.29
N THR A 4 -12.70 32.69 -0.55
CA THR A 4 -11.26 32.52 -0.26
C THR A 4 -10.46 32.55 -1.53
N GLU A 5 -9.17 32.86 -1.40
CA GLU A 5 -8.19 32.64 -2.45
C GLU A 5 -7.00 31.90 -1.84
N VAL A 6 -6.51 30.86 -2.52
CA VAL A 6 -5.42 30.02 -2.03
C VAL A 6 -4.29 29.99 -3.05
N TRP A 7 -3.08 30.30 -2.61
CA TRP A 7 -1.85 30.12 -3.39
C TRP A 7 -0.94 29.09 -2.73
N ILE A 8 -0.24 28.32 -3.57
CA ILE A 8 0.81 27.39 -3.15
C ILE A 8 2.13 27.92 -3.72
N TYR A 9 3.13 28.10 -2.85
CA TYR A 9 4.48 28.54 -3.22
C TYR A 9 5.52 27.48 -2.87
N ASN A 10 6.55 27.34 -3.71
CA ASN A 10 7.72 26.52 -3.39
C ASN A 10 8.69 27.26 -2.44
N SER A 11 9.81 26.61 -2.09
CA SER A 11 10.81 27.16 -1.16
C SER A 11 11.52 28.43 -1.66
N SER A 12 11.48 28.70 -2.96
CA SER A 12 11.98 29.95 -3.57
C SER A 12 10.88 31.02 -3.71
N PHE A 13 9.73 30.81 -3.08
CA PHE A 13 8.53 31.65 -3.17
C PHE A 13 7.97 31.79 -4.60
N ALA A 14 8.28 30.85 -5.50
CA ALA A 14 7.61 30.78 -6.79
C ALA A 14 6.26 30.08 -6.64
N GLN A 15 5.21 30.68 -7.22
CA GLN A 15 3.87 30.12 -7.23
C GLN A 15 3.83 28.82 -8.05
N VAL A 16 3.28 27.77 -7.47
CA VAL A 16 3.13 26.44 -8.08
C VAL A 16 1.67 25.95 -8.12
N GLY A 17 0.77 26.64 -7.44
CA GLY A 17 -0.67 26.39 -7.48
C GLY A 17 -1.45 27.63 -7.07
N TYR A 18 -2.66 27.77 -7.58
CA TYR A 18 -3.60 28.82 -7.20
C TYR A 18 -5.02 28.36 -7.50
N ASP A 19 -5.96 28.78 -6.67
CA ASP A 19 -7.38 28.67 -6.91
C ASP A 19 -8.17 29.67 -6.05
N ASP A 20 -9.30 30.15 -6.55
CA ASP A 20 -10.24 31.05 -5.88
C ASP A 20 -11.60 30.37 -5.63
N ASP A 21 -12.21 29.77 -6.65
CA ASP A 21 -13.60 29.27 -6.59
C ASP A 21 -13.76 27.74 -6.84
N GLY A 22 -12.68 26.97 -6.83
CA GLY A 22 -12.68 25.55 -7.20
C GLY A 22 -13.34 24.59 -6.19
N GLY A 23 -13.62 25.05 -4.97
CA GLY A 23 -14.24 24.29 -3.89
C GLY A 23 -15.75 24.45 -3.77
N VAL A 24 -16.30 24.20 -2.57
CA VAL A 24 -17.75 24.27 -2.34
C VAL A 24 -18.22 25.74 -2.26
N GLY A 25 -19.01 26.19 -3.23
CA GLY A 25 -19.53 27.57 -3.24
C GLY A 25 -18.52 28.52 -3.89
N LEU A 26 -18.02 29.50 -3.13
CA LEU A 26 -16.97 30.45 -3.54
C LEU A 26 -15.67 30.20 -2.76
N PHE A 27 -15.49 28.98 -2.24
CA PHE A 27 -14.28 28.62 -1.51
C PHE A 27 -13.30 27.96 -2.46
N SER A 28 -12.02 28.07 -2.14
CA SER A 28 -10.94 27.57 -3.01
C SER A 28 -10.59 26.10 -2.73
N GLU A 29 -10.16 25.41 -3.77
CA GLU A 29 -9.61 24.04 -3.76
C GLU A 29 -8.37 23.96 -4.68
N ALA A 30 -7.26 24.58 -4.26
CA ALA A 30 -6.01 24.57 -5.02
C ALA A 30 -5.33 23.18 -5.01
N SER A 31 -4.87 22.71 -6.17
CA SER A 31 -4.08 21.48 -6.32
C SER A 31 -2.83 21.72 -7.16
N ALA A 32 -1.75 20.98 -6.84
CA ALA A 32 -0.49 21.08 -7.57
C ALA A 32 0.30 19.77 -7.52
N TRP A 33 1.05 19.47 -8.59
CA TRP A 33 2.06 18.41 -8.61
C TRP A 33 3.36 18.96 -8.03
N LEU A 34 3.79 18.41 -6.89
CA LEU A 34 4.89 18.96 -6.13
C LEU A 34 6.10 18.03 -6.19
N ASN A 35 7.27 18.61 -6.44
CA ASN A 35 8.54 17.95 -6.15
C ASN A 35 8.81 17.95 -4.64
N PRO A 36 9.75 17.12 -4.14
CA PRO A 36 10.34 17.26 -2.81
C PRO A 36 10.57 18.71 -2.40
N GLY A 37 10.14 19.10 -1.19
CA GLY A 37 10.56 20.36 -0.60
C GLY A 37 9.58 20.96 0.39
N THR A 38 9.96 22.12 0.89
CA THR A 38 9.09 22.97 1.71
C THR A 38 8.21 23.82 0.81
N TYR A 39 6.92 23.83 1.10
CA TYR A 39 5.93 24.67 0.43
C TYR A 39 5.22 25.56 1.44
N PHE A 40 4.73 26.69 0.94
CA PHE A 40 3.97 27.66 1.72
C PHE A 40 2.58 27.80 1.10
N VAL A 41 1.56 27.80 1.94
CA VAL A 41 0.18 28.07 1.53
C VAL A 41 -0.18 29.46 2.02
N ASN A 42 -0.59 30.33 1.10
CA ASN A 42 -1.17 31.63 1.43
C ASN A 42 -2.68 31.54 1.26
N VAL A 43 -3.44 32.04 2.24
CA VAL A 43 -4.91 32.05 2.20
C VAL A 43 -5.36 33.48 2.42
N GLU A 44 -6.07 34.03 1.46
CA GLU A 44 -6.69 35.35 1.52
C GLU A 44 -8.20 35.20 1.28
N GLY A 45 -8.92 36.32 1.30
CA GLY A 45 -10.31 36.33 0.85
C GLY A 45 -10.52 37.36 -0.23
N PHE A 46 -11.27 36.97 -1.25
CA PHE A 46 -11.46 37.78 -2.44
C PHE A 46 -12.16 39.10 -2.11
N GLY A 47 -11.57 40.21 -2.59
CA GLY A 47 -12.22 41.53 -2.63
C GLY A 47 -12.36 42.34 -1.32
N ALA A 48 -11.82 41.88 -0.18
CA ALA A 48 -11.82 42.53 1.15
C ALA A 48 -13.20 42.86 1.80
N PRO A 49 -13.37 42.74 3.15
CA PRO A 49 -12.76 41.82 4.09
C PRO A 49 -13.67 40.58 4.25
N ASN A 50 -13.56 39.62 3.33
CA ASN A 50 -14.42 38.42 3.34
C ASN A 50 -13.86 37.22 4.12
N VAL A 51 -12.76 37.40 4.87
CA VAL A 51 -12.18 36.28 5.62
C VAL A 51 -12.83 36.17 7.01
N GLY A 52 -13.88 35.36 7.08
CA GLY A 52 -14.36 34.80 8.34
C GLY A 52 -13.40 33.74 8.90
N ARG A 53 -13.84 32.96 9.89
CA ARG A 53 -13.10 31.77 10.33
C ARG A 53 -13.08 30.75 9.20
N TYR A 54 -11.91 30.22 8.86
CA TYR A 54 -11.73 29.15 7.88
C TYR A 54 -11.04 27.94 8.53
N PHE A 55 -11.17 26.80 7.86
CA PHE A 55 -10.36 25.60 8.12
C PHE A 55 -9.58 25.30 6.86
N LEU A 56 -8.28 25.05 7.00
CA LEU A 56 -7.47 24.54 5.90
C LEU A 56 -7.43 23.01 5.99
N LYS A 57 -7.80 22.34 4.91
CA LYS A 57 -7.64 20.89 4.74
C LYS A 57 -6.59 20.66 3.66
N ILE A 58 -5.61 19.82 3.95
CA ILE A 58 -4.57 19.43 2.99
C ILE A 58 -4.73 17.95 2.73
N GLU A 59 -4.90 17.60 1.45
CA GLU A 59 -4.93 16.22 0.98
C GLU A 59 -3.89 16.05 -0.12
N CYS A 60 -3.08 15.00 -0.03
CA CYS A 60 -2.22 14.60 -1.14
C CYS A 60 -3.04 13.73 -2.10
N ALA A 61 -3.13 14.14 -3.36
CA ALA A 61 -3.74 13.31 -4.40
C ALA A 61 -2.79 12.16 -4.75
N GLY A 62 -3.11 10.98 -4.23
CA GLY A 62 -2.28 9.78 -4.21
C GLY A 62 -2.39 9.20 -2.81
N GLY A 63 -3.15 8.11 -2.67
CA GLY A 63 -3.50 7.54 -1.36
C GLY A 63 -2.29 7.51 -0.42
N LEU A 64 -2.49 7.87 0.85
CA LEU A 64 -1.40 7.90 1.81
C LEU A 64 -0.60 6.60 1.71
N PRO A 65 0.73 6.67 1.55
CA PRO A 65 1.55 5.47 1.52
C PRO A 65 1.25 4.65 2.76
N GLY A 66 0.82 3.42 2.54
CA GLY A 66 0.15 2.68 3.59
C GLY A 66 0.08 1.20 3.29
N PHE A 67 0.05 0.43 4.37
CA PHE A 67 -0.11 -1.01 4.33
C PHE A 67 -1.37 -1.39 5.10
N ALA A 68 -2.25 -2.15 4.47
CA ALA A 68 -3.43 -2.73 5.08
C ALA A 68 -3.34 -4.25 5.01
N ARG A 69 -3.54 -4.91 6.16
CA ARG A 69 -3.71 -6.36 6.18
C ARG A 69 -5.13 -6.70 5.75
N LEU A 70 -5.24 -7.67 4.87
CA LEU A 70 -6.47 -8.28 4.41
C LEU A 70 -6.69 -9.59 5.15
N SER A 71 -7.91 -10.08 5.19
CA SER A 71 -8.19 -11.37 5.84
C SER A 71 -7.58 -12.53 5.05
N GLY A 72 -7.26 -13.60 5.77
CA GLY A 72 -6.82 -14.85 5.15
C GLY A 72 -5.83 -15.63 5.98
N GLY A 73 -5.21 -16.58 5.29
CA GLY A 73 -4.24 -17.48 5.86
C GLY A 73 -4.85 -18.70 6.53
N CYS A 74 -4.04 -19.75 6.63
CA CYS A 74 -4.40 -20.98 7.29
C CYS A 74 -3.33 -21.39 8.30
N ARG A 75 -3.74 -22.16 9.30
CA ARG A 75 -2.85 -22.65 10.35
C ARG A 75 -1.83 -23.62 9.76
N GLY A 76 -0.54 -23.36 9.99
CA GLY A 76 0.54 -24.28 9.63
C GLY A 76 0.86 -25.33 10.67
N SER A 77 1.80 -26.22 10.32
CA SER A 77 2.25 -27.33 11.16
C SER A 77 2.91 -26.87 12.46
N ASN A 78 3.46 -25.65 12.46
CA ASN A 78 3.98 -24.97 13.65
C ASN A 78 2.87 -24.44 14.59
N GLY A 79 1.60 -24.71 14.28
CA GLY A 79 0.44 -24.32 15.06
C GLY A 79 0.00 -22.87 14.89
N ASN A 80 0.71 -22.07 14.09
CA ASN A 80 0.44 -20.65 13.85
C ASN A 80 -0.01 -20.41 12.40
N THR A 81 -0.73 -19.32 12.16
CA THR A 81 -1.05 -18.85 10.80
C THR A 81 0.09 -17.96 10.30
N PRO A 82 0.75 -18.28 9.16
CA PRO A 82 1.68 -17.37 8.50
C PRO A 82 1.05 -15.99 8.35
N THR A 83 1.82 -14.95 8.61
CA THR A 83 1.30 -13.59 8.67
C THR A 83 2.19 -12.63 7.90
N VAL A 84 1.59 -11.79 7.05
CA VAL A 84 2.28 -10.64 6.48
C VAL A 84 2.22 -9.45 7.43
N THR A 85 3.33 -8.76 7.59
CA THR A 85 3.46 -7.53 8.37
C THR A 85 4.45 -6.58 7.71
N VAL A 86 4.48 -5.35 8.19
CA VAL A 86 5.46 -4.34 7.83
C VAL A 86 6.12 -3.82 9.10
N ARG A 87 7.29 -3.19 8.96
CA ARG A 87 7.99 -2.57 10.08
C ARG A 87 7.29 -1.28 10.47
N ASN A 88 7.47 -0.85 11.72
CA ASN A 88 6.95 0.44 12.16
C ASN A 88 7.53 1.56 11.31
N PHE A 89 6.65 2.44 10.81
CA PHE A 89 6.99 3.57 9.94
C PHE A 89 7.56 3.18 8.57
N GLU A 90 7.47 1.90 8.16
CA GLU A 90 7.78 1.50 6.81
C GLU A 90 6.76 2.10 5.84
N GLN A 91 7.21 2.94 4.92
CA GLN A 91 6.37 3.57 3.90
C GLN A 91 6.82 3.12 2.52
N ALA A 92 5.85 2.70 1.72
CA ALA A 92 6.08 2.34 0.34
C ALA A 92 6.12 3.60 -0.50
N LEU A 93 7.30 4.20 -0.65
CA LEU A 93 7.50 5.43 -1.41
C LEU A 93 8.23 5.13 -2.72
N THR A 94 7.93 5.88 -3.77
CA THR A 94 8.71 5.81 -5.02
C THR A 94 10.18 6.13 -4.77
N GLY A 95 11.09 5.36 -5.36
CA GLY A 95 12.53 5.54 -5.16
C GLY A 95 13.05 5.11 -3.78
N THR A 96 12.27 4.35 -3.00
CA THR A 96 12.76 3.64 -1.80
C THR A 96 12.65 2.13 -1.98
N THR A 97 13.25 1.40 -1.04
CA THR A 97 13.00 -0.04 -0.91
C THR A 97 11.98 -0.22 0.19
N PHE A 98 10.85 -0.83 -0.14
CA PHE A 98 9.83 -1.21 0.82
C PHE A 98 10.04 -2.65 1.27
N VAL A 99 10.00 -2.89 2.59
CA VAL A 99 10.19 -4.22 3.17
C VAL A 99 8.92 -4.75 3.80
N THR A 100 8.43 -5.87 3.28
CA THR A 100 7.38 -6.67 3.92
C THR A 100 8.01 -7.85 4.66
N ASP A 101 7.60 -8.05 5.90
CA ASP A 101 8.03 -9.17 6.71
C ASP A 101 6.92 -10.24 6.73
N PHE A 102 7.29 -11.47 6.47
CA PHE A 102 6.46 -12.64 6.68
C PHE A 102 6.91 -13.33 7.96
N VAL A 103 5.98 -13.54 8.89
CA VAL A 103 6.27 -14.07 10.22
C VAL A 103 5.39 -15.28 10.52
N ARG A 104 5.78 -16.06 11.54
CA ARG A 104 5.08 -17.28 11.98
C ARG A 104 5.04 -18.37 10.90
N LEU A 105 6.02 -18.36 10.01
CA LEU A 105 6.22 -19.41 9.02
C LEU A 105 6.76 -20.67 9.71
N PRO A 106 6.50 -21.88 9.18
CA PRO A 106 7.27 -23.05 9.55
C PRO A 106 8.78 -22.80 9.39
N ALA A 107 9.57 -23.13 10.40
CA ALA A 107 11.01 -22.83 10.42
C ALA A 107 11.76 -23.55 9.29
N ASN A 108 12.68 -22.86 8.61
CA ASN A 108 13.44 -23.37 7.47
C ASN A 108 12.60 -23.88 6.28
N ALA A 109 11.30 -23.57 6.24
CA ALA A 109 10.44 -24.06 5.18
C ALA A 109 10.67 -23.31 3.86
N PRO A 110 10.66 -24.03 2.72
CA PRO A 110 10.57 -23.40 1.42
C PRO A 110 9.29 -22.60 1.29
N LEU A 111 9.39 -21.42 0.71
CA LEU A 111 8.27 -20.51 0.55
C LEU A 111 8.32 -19.77 -0.78
N ALA A 112 7.16 -19.26 -1.17
CA ALA A 112 6.92 -18.48 -2.35
C ALA A 112 6.19 -17.19 -1.98
N PRO A 113 6.90 -16.05 -1.84
CA PRO A 113 6.29 -14.74 -1.76
C PRO A 113 5.64 -14.44 -3.11
N LEU A 114 4.41 -13.94 -3.06
CA LEU A 114 3.60 -13.59 -4.22
C LEU A 114 3.37 -12.08 -4.19
N ILE A 115 3.51 -11.43 -5.34
CA ILE A 115 3.22 -10.01 -5.53
C ILE A 115 2.33 -9.87 -6.76
N GLY A 116 1.29 -9.06 -6.66
CA GLY A 116 0.32 -8.83 -7.72
C GLY A 116 -0.30 -7.46 -7.71
N PHE A 117 -1.07 -7.16 -8.76
CA PHE A 117 -1.84 -5.92 -8.88
C PHE A 117 -3.31 -6.08 -8.51
N SER A 118 -3.75 -7.28 -8.13
CA SER A 118 -5.15 -7.59 -7.88
C SER A 118 -5.33 -8.57 -6.72
N ASN A 119 -6.40 -8.37 -5.95
CA ASN A 119 -6.91 -9.30 -4.94
C ASN A 119 -8.34 -9.80 -5.25
N THR A 120 -8.87 -9.51 -6.44
CA THR A 120 -10.23 -9.90 -6.86
C THR A 120 -10.25 -10.87 -8.02
N MET A 121 -9.20 -10.86 -8.85
CA MET A 121 -9.04 -11.76 -9.99
C MET A 121 -7.57 -11.91 -10.35
N THR A 122 -7.14 -13.14 -10.65
CA THR A 122 -5.81 -13.38 -11.20
C THR A 122 -5.74 -12.91 -12.65
N SER A 123 -4.53 -12.62 -13.13
CA SER A 123 -4.24 -12.39 -14.56
C SER A 123 -4.67 -13.57 -15.46
N GLY A 124 -4.86 -14.77 -14.90
CA GLY A 124 -5.40 -15.95 -15.57
C GLY A 124 -6.93 -16.12 -15.51
N GLY A 125 -7.66 -15.15 -14.98
CA GLY A 125 -9.13 -15.16 -14.93
C GLY A 125 -9.75 -15.98 -13.79
N ILE A 126 -8.99 -16.28 -12.74
CA ILE A 126 -9.48 -17.00 -11.56
C ILE A 126 -9.94 -15.97 -10.50
N PRO A 127 -11.19 -16.02 -10.01
CA PRO A 127 -11.65 -15.14 -8.95
C PRO A 127 -10.85 -15.32 -7.65
N LEU A 128 -10.55 -14.21 -6.98
CA LEU A 128 -9.84 -14.18 -5.70
C LEU A 128 -10.76 -13.63 -4.58
N PRO A 129 -10.64 -14.13 -3.33
CA PRO A 129 -9.76 -15.21 -2.91
C PRO A 129 -10.23 -16.58 -3.40
N PHE A 130 -9.29 -17.36 -3.94
CA PHE A 130 -9.53 -18.73 -4.40
C PHE A 130 -9.22 -19.72 -3.27
N SER A 131 -10.21 -20.51 -2.88
CA SER A 131 -10.06 -21.53 -1.83
C SER A 131 -9.27 -22.74 -2.32
N LEU A 132 -8.26 -23.14 -1.55
CA LEU A 132 -7.43 -24.32 -1.84
C LEU A 132 -7.97 -25.60 -1.17
N ALA A 133 -9.16 -25.53 -0.55
CA ALA A 133 -9.75 -26.67 0.13
C ALA A 133 -9.94 -27.89 -0.79
N GLY A 134 -10.40 -27.65 -2.03
CA GLY A 134 -10.56 -28.71 -3.04
C GLY A 134 -9.25 -29.34 -3.51
N LEU A 135 -8.11 -28.70 -3.25
CA LEU A 135 -6.78 -29.21 -3.57
C LEU A 135 -6.13 -29.97 -2.41
N GLY A 136 -6.79 -30.03 -1.24
CA GLY A 136 -6.26 -30.67 -0.04
C GLY A 136 -5.62 -29.70 0.96
N ALA A 137 -5.81 -28.39 0.80
CA ALA A 137 -5.38 -27.36 1.77
C ALA A 137 -6.59 -26.62 2.37
N PRO A 138 -7.41 -27.27 3.21
CA PRO A 138 -8.60 -26.66 3.78
C PRO A 138 -8.24 -25.41 4.62
N GLY A 139 -8.99 -24.34 4.40
CA GLY A 139 -8.77 -23.04 5.05
C GLY A 139 -7.67 -22.18 4.43
N CYS A 140 -6.83 -22.73 3.55
CA CYS A 140 -5.82 -21.96 2.82
C CYS A 140 -6.43 -21.34 1.56
N GLN A 141 -5.90 -20.18 1.16
CA GLN A 141 -6.40 -19.44 0.01
C GLN A 141 -5.28 -18.76 -0.78
N LEU A 142 -5.47 -18.70 -2.09
CA LEU A 142 -4.78 -17.73 -2.94
C LEU A 142 -5.62 -16.46 -2.94
N ALA A 143 -5.13 -15.39 -2.33
CA ALA A 143 -5.84 -14.11 -2.19
C ALA A 143 -5.22 -12.98 -3.03
N VAL A 144 -4.08 -13.24 -3.68
CA VAL A 144 -3.33 -12.27 -4.47
C VAL A 144 -3.03 -12.87 -5.84
N ASP A 145 -3.15 -12.05 -6.89
CA ASP A 145 -2.71 -12.41 -8.23
C ASP A 145 -1.20 -12.71 -8.24
N PRO A 146 -0.76 -13.94 -8.55
CA PRO A 146 0.64 -14.34 -8.44
C PRO A 146 1.46 -13.87 -9.65
N LEU A 147 1.45 -12.56 -9.94
CA LEU A 147 2.16 -12.01 -11.10
C LEU A 147 3.68 -12.18 -10.98
N VAL A 148 4.21 -11.94 -9.79
CA VAL A 148 5.61 -12.24 -9.44
C VAL A 148 5.60 -13.24 -8.31
N SER A 149 6.26 -14.37 -8.53
CA SER A 149 6.51 -15.39 -7.52
C SER A 149 8.00 -15.62 -7.42
N LEU A 150 8.54 -15.51 -6.21
CA LEU A 150 9.95 -15.79 -5.93
C LEU A 150 10.07 -17.10 -5.15
N SER A 151 11.25 -17.71 -5.18
CA SER A 151 11.55 -18.85 -4.30
C SER A 151 12.49 -18.40 -3.19
N ALA A 152 12.14 -18.70 -1.95
CA ALA A 152 12.98 -18.39 -0.79
C ALA A 152 12.80 -19.43 0.32
N LEU A 153 13.56 -19.25 1.40
CA LEU A 153 13.49 -20.07 2.61
C LEU A 153 13.15 -19.18 3.80
N ALA A 154 12.25 -19.66 4.66
CA ALA A 154 12.09 -19.09 5.99
C ALA A 154 13.38 -19.27 6.79
N THR A 155 13.67 -18.33 7.69
CA THR A 155 14.73 -18.50 8.70
C THR A 155 14.37 -19.61 9.69
N SER A 156 15.33 -19.98 10.54
CA SER A 156 15.10 -20.88 11.68
C SER A 156 14.10 -20.31 12.70
N PHE A 157 13.86 -18.99 12.68
CA PHE A 157 12.87 -18.32 13.52
C PHE A 157 11.48 -18.24 12.86
N GLY A 158 11.30 -18.81 11.66
CA GLY A 158 10.02 -18.78 10.95
C GLY A 158 9.68 -17.40 10.39
N THR A 159 10.69 -16.68 9.90
CA THR A 159 10.54 -15.34 9.30
C THR A 159 11.18 -15.26 7.91
N TYR A 160 10.68 -14.35 7.08
CA TYR A 160 11.31 -13.99 5.81
C TYR A 160 10.99 -12.53 5.48
N SER A 161 11.99 -11.74 5.08
CA SER A 161 11.80 -10.35 4.66
C SER A 161 11.91 -10.26 3.15
N PHE A 162 10.87 -9.73 2.50
CA PHE A 162 10.89 -9.40 1.09
C PHE A 162 11.09 -7.91 0.90
N ALA A 163 12.11 -7.55 0.12
CA ALA A 163 12.47 -6.16 -0.18
C ALA A 163 12.11 -5.84 -1.63
N LEU A 164 11.14 -4.94 -1.82
CA LEU A 164 10.74 -4.41 -3.12
C LEU A 164 11.41 -3.07 -3.35
N SER A 165 12.32 -2.99 -4.31
CA SER A 165 12.83 -1.70 -4.80
C SER A 165 11.76 -1.04 -5.67
N VAL A 166 11.19 0.07 -5.20
CA VAL A 166 10.18 0.83 -5.92
C VAL A 166 10.89 1.86 -6.80
N PRO A 167 10.74 1.84 -8.13
CA PRO A 167 11.31 2.85 -9.01
C PRO A 167 10.85 4.27 -8.64
N SER A 168 11.68 5.29 -8.88
CA SER A 168 11.36 6.71 -8.60
C SER A 168 10.42 7.35 -9.64
N THR A 169 9.70 6.54 -10.42
CA THR A 169 8.77 7.02 -11.45
C THR A 169 7.47 7.50 -10.82
N ALA A 170 7.14 8.78 -11.03
CA ALA A 170 5.94 9.42 -10.46
C ALA A 170 4.63 8.70 -10.81
N SER A 171 4.58 8.02 -11.96
CA SER A 171 3.41 7.23 -12.39
C SER A 171 3.10 6.02 -11.50
N LEU A 172 4.00 5.63 -10.60
CA LEU A 172 3.74 4.55 -9.63
C LEU A 172 3.03 5.04 -8.37
N ALA A 173 2.96 6.35 -8.12
CA ALA A 173 2.21 6.87 -6.99
C ALA A 173 0.70 6.56 -7.14
N GLY A 174 0.08 6.09 -6.06
CA GLY A 174 -1.30 5.60 -6.03
C GLY A 174 -1.48 4.16 -6.50
N LEU A 175 -0.45 3.51 -7.04
CA LEU A 175 -0.54 2.10 -7.44
C LEU A 175 -0.70 1.22 -6.20
N VAL A 176 -1.67 0.31 -6.26
CA VAL A 176 -1.88 -0.69 -5.21
C VAL A 176 -1.22 -1.99 -5.61
N LEU A 177 -0.35 -2.48 -4.74
CA LEU A 177 0.29 -3.78 -4.82
C LEU A 177 -0.25 -4.68 -3.74
N TYR A 178 -0.45 -5.94 -4.07
CA TYR A 178 -0.90 -6.95 -3.14
C TYR A 178 0.21 -7.98 -2.93
N THR A 179 0.31 -8.49 -1.71
CA THR A 179 1.32 -9.48 -1.36
C THR A 179 0.75 -10.57 -0.45
N GLN A 180 1.25 -11.78 -0.59
CA GLN A 180 1.04 -12.88 0.35
C GLN A 180 2.22 -13.83 0.25
N VAL A 181 2.33 -14.78 1.17
CA VAL A 181 3.28 -15.89 1.04
C VAL A 181 2.57 -17.23 1.08
N LEU A 182 3.00 -18.14 0.20
CA LEU A 182 2.70 -19.55 0.29
C LEU A 182 3.92 -20.28 0.84
N THR A 183 3.74 -21.18 1.79
CA THR A 183 4.82 -21.95 2.40
C THR A 183 4.59 -23.43 2.15
N ILE A 184 5.63 -24.14 1.75
CA ILE A 184 5.62 -25.60 1.64
C ILE A 184 5.65 -26.17 3.05
N ASP A 185 4.53 -26.78 3.44
CA ASP A 185 4.28 -27.27 4.80
C ASP A 185 3.55 -28.63 4.75
N PRO A 186 4.25 -29.72 4.35
CA PRO A 186 3.67 -31.05 4.19
C PRO A 186 2.88 -31.58 5.40
N PRO A 187 3.30 -31.34 6.66
CA PRO A 187 2.55 -31.83 7.81
C PRO A 187 1.24 -31.08 8.09
N ALA A 188 1.01 -29.91 7.49
CA ALA A 188 -0.17 -29.08 7.79
C ALA A 188 -1.47 -29.61 7.15
N ASN A 189 -1.39 -30.17 5.95
CA ASN A 189 -2.53 -30.68 5.19
C ASN A 189 -2.08 -31.57 4.02
N THR A 190 -3.02 -32.23 3.33
CA THR A 190 -2.69 -33.22 2.29
C THR A 190 -2.08 -32.61 1.02
N PHE A 191 -2.35 -31.33 0.74
CA PHE A 191 -1.71 -30.60 -0.35
C PHE A 191 -0.27 -30.17 0.00
N GLY A 192 0.03 -30.07 1.30
CA GLY A 192 1.35 -29.74 1.83
C GLY A 192 1.74 -28.27 1.69
N LEU A 193 0.76 -27.37 1.79
CA LEU A 193 0.98 -25.93 1.63
C LEU A 193 0.16 -25.12 2.61
N THR A 194 0.73 -24.05 3.14
CA THR A 194 0.03 -23.05 3.95
C THR A 194 0.13 -21.68 3.33
N SER A 195 -0.92 -20.88 3.47
CA SER A 195 -0.96 -19.49 2.99
C SER A 195 -0.95 -18.53 4.18
N SER A 196 -0.37 -17.35 4.00
CA SER A 196 -0.60 -16.23 4.89
C SER A 196 -1.93 -15.52 4.62
N ASP A 197 -2.27 -14.56 5.47
CA ASP A 197 -3.14 -13.46 5.09
C ASP A 197 -2.50 -12.63 3.95
N ALA A 198 -3.31 -11.79 3.30
CA ALA A 198 -2.82 -10.91 2.25
C ALA A 198 -2.54 -9.51 2.79
N GLY A 199 -1.66 -8.77 2.13
CA GLY A 199 -1.36 -7.38 2.41
C GLY A 199 -1.62 -6.54 1.17
N ALA A 200 -2.22 -5.36 1.35
CA ALA A 200 -2.36 -4.34 0.32
C ALA A 200 -1.44 -3.16 0.66
N MET A 201 -0.67 -2.72 -0.31
CA MET A 201 0.27 -1.62 -0.20
C MET A 201 -0.09 -0.56 -1.23
N ILE A 202 -0.30 0.68 -0.79
CA ILE A 202 -0.45 1.83 -1.68
C ILE A 202 0.91 2.49 -1.78
N LEU A 203 1.43 2.62 -3.01
CA LEU A 203 2.67 3.34 -3.27
C LEU A 203 2.43 4.85 -3.18
N GLY A 204 3.17 5.55 -2.33
CA GLY A 204 3.18 7.01 -2.26
C GLY A 204 4.30 7.60 -3.12
N SER A 205 4.18 8.88 -3.46
CA SER A 205 5.30 9.65 -3.99
C SER A 205 6.30 9.95 -2.88
N ARG A 206 7.58 9.70 -3.11
CA ARG A 206 8.63 10.33 -2.30
C ARG A 206 8.64 11.82 -2.64
N PHE A 207 8.52 12.64 -1.59
CA PHE A 207 8.98 14.03 -1.60
C PHE A 207 10.48 13.92 -1.79
#